data_AF-M3I0T2-F1
#
_entry.id   AF-M3I0T2-F1
#
_cell.length_a   1.000
_cell.length_b   1.000
_cell.length_c   1.000
_cell.angle_alpha   90.00
_cell.angle_beta   90.00
_cell.angle_gamma   90.00
#
_symmetry.space_group_name_H-M   'P 1'
#
loop_
_entity.id
_entity.type
_entity.pdbx_description
1 polymer ?
#
loop_
_entity_poly.entity_id
_entity_poly.type
_entity_poly.pdbx_seq_one_letter_code
_entity_poly.pdbx_strand_id
1 'polypeptide(L)'
;MKKIFALAFVAVMAFAETLNIDNFETDLYSRDAKSSIKKVSVSLRLEGRDVVDNEAYVLDALNVVIGSFYVEDLLTSLGKEKFKDTLAKYTAKKHSVDIDEVLIISLKTVREPNIEELLEALKNVKTTGSKRSQKEQVEDILRGNKNQLKPMDLNQIDDFGKDFGEQ
;
A
#
# COMPACT_ATOMS: atom_id res chain seq x y z
N MET A 1 50.67 16.27 8.86
CA MET A 1 49.86 16.51 7.65
C MET A 1 49.30 15.23 7.02
N LYS A 2 50.09 14.16 6.79
CA LYS A 2 49.59 12.89 6.20
C LYS A 2 48.41 12.23 6.96
N LYS A 3 48.39 12.30 8.29
CA LYS A 3 47.30 11.73 9.12
C LYS A 3 45.97 12.50 9.03
N ILE A 4 46.03 13.81 8.76
CA ILE A 4 44.83 14.66 8.61
C ILE A 4 44.18 14.38 7.26
N PHE A 5 44.98 14.15 6.22
CA PHE A 5 44.51 13.76 4.90
C PHE A 5 43.80 12.39 4.91
N ALA A 6 44.31 11.42 5.66
CA ALA A 6 43.66 10.12 5.83
C ALA A 6 42.31 10.24 6.56
N LEU A 7 42.22 11.09 7.60
CA LEU A 7 40.97 11.33 8.32
C LEU A 7 39.92 12.04 7.46
N ALA A 8 40.36 13.00 6.63
CA ALA A 8 39.50 13.69 5.67
C ALA A 8 39.00 12.75 4.57
N PHE A 9 39.80 11.79 4.13
CA PHE A 9 39.41 10.82 3.10
C PHE A 9 38.37 9.80 3.61
N VAL A 10 38.46 9.38 4.87
CA VAL A 10 37.46 8.49 5.51
C VAL A 10 36.11 9.20 5.69
N ALA A 11 36.11 10.51 5.96
CA ALA A 11 34.89 11.27 6.17
C ALA A 11 34.00 11.40 4.91
N VAL A 12 34.57 11.24 3.71
CA VAL A 12 33.82 11.35 2.44
C VAL A 12 33.08 10.05 2.09
N MET A 13 33.44 8.92 2.72
CA MET A 13 32.86 7.60 2.44
C MET A 13 31.65 7.24 3.33
N ALA A 14 31.20 8.17 4.18
CA ALA A 14 30.22 7.91 5.23
C ALA A 14 28.86 8.60 5.01
N PHE A 15 28.48 8.85 3.75
CA PHE A 15 27.15 9.37 3.45
C PHE A 15 26.17 8.20 3.38
N ALA A 16 25.19 8.19 4.30
CA ALA A 16 24.02 7.34 4.17
C ALA A 16 23.13 7.92 3.08
N GLU A 17 22.88 7.13 2.03
CA GLU A 17 21.92 7.47 1.00
C GLU A 17 20.52 7.03 1.43
N THR A 18 19.51 7.59 0.78
CA THR A 18 18.11 7.25 1.04
C THR A 18 17.45 6.71 -0.21
N LEU A 19 16.92 5.49 -0.13
CA LEU A 19 16.10 4.87 -1.15
C LEU A 19 14.63 4.87 -0.69
N ASN A 20 13.73 5.44 -1.49
CA ASN A 20 12.29 5.35 -1.25
C ASN A 20 11.69 4.30 -2.19
N ILE A 21 10.91 3.37 -1.61
CA ILE A 21 10.14 2.37 -2.35
C ILE A 21 8.68 2.68 -2.13
N ASP A 22 8.01 3.13 -3.18
CA ASP A 22 6.60 3.54 -3.12
C ASP A 22 5.68 2.43 -3.62
N ASN A 23 4.61 2.18 -2.88
CA ASN A 23 3.51 1.29 -3.25
C ASN A 23 3.94 -0.11 -3.76
N PHE A 24 4.96 -0.72 -3.17
CA PHE A 24 5.31 -2.11 -3.47
C PHE A 24 4.13 -3.03 -3.11
N GLU A 25 3.61 -3.77 -4.08
CA GLU A 25 2.48 -4.69 -3.89
C GLU A 25 2.91 -6.15 -4.03
N THR A 26 2.41 -6.99 -3.14
CA THR A 26 2.64 -8.43 -3.17
C THR A 26 1.50 -9.20 -2.52
N ASP A 27 1.35 -10.46 -2.90
CA ASP A 27 0.35 -11.37 -2.35
C ASP A 27 0.96 -12.19 -1.24
N LEU A 28 0.38 -12.11 -0.04
CA LEU A 28 0.89 -12.77 1.16
C LEU A 28 -0.13 -13.74 1.74
N TYR A 29 0.39 -14.81 2.35
CA TYR A 29 -0.47 -15.76 3.06
C TYR A 29 -1.11 -15.12 4.29
N SER A 30 -2.39 -15.41 4.49
CA SER A 30 -3.15 -15.05 5.69
C SER A 30 -3.50 -16.33 6.45
N ARG A 31 -3.41 -16.27 7.78
CA ARG A 31 -3.83 -17.40 8.64
C ARG A 31 -5.35 -17.54 8.74
N ASP A 32 -6.10 -16.60 8.15
CA ASP A 32 -7.55 -16.65 8.06
C ASP A 32 -8.01 -17.77 7.11
N ALA A 33 -8.88 -18.65 7.59
CA ALA A 33 -9.39 -19.79 6.83
C ALA A 33 -10.24 -19.40 5.61
N LYS A 34 -10.76 -18.17 5.55
CA LYS A 34 -11.66 -17.73 4.47
C LYS A 34 -10.93 -17.20 3.24
N SER A 35 -9.73 -16.65 3.42
CA SER A 35 -8.93 -16.05 2.35
C SER A 35 -7.47 -16.29 2.68
N SER A 36 -6.91 -17.34 2.07
CA SER A 36 -5.55 -17.80 2.36
C SER A 36 -4.48 -16.87 1.79
N ILE A 37 -4.84 -15.97 0.86
CA ILE A 37 -3.93 -15.01 0.22
C ILE A 37 -4.59 -13.63 0.24
N LYS A 38 -3.87 -12.62 0.71
CA LYS A 38 -4.29 -11.23 0.70
C LYS A 38 -3.22 -10.36 0.06
N LYS A 39 -3.63 -9.44 -0.81
CA LYS A 39 -2.74 -8.44 -1.38
C LYS A 39 -2.34 -7.41 -0.32
N VAL A 40 -1.06 -7.11 -0.23
CA VAL A 40 -0.49 -6.12 0.67
C VAL A 40 0.27 -5.08 -0.14
N SER A 41 0.11 -3.81 0.23
CA SER A 41 0.87 -2.69 -0.31
C SER A 41 1.71 -2.10 0.82
N VAL A 42 3.00 -1.95 0.58
CA VAL A 42 3.96 -1.36 1.52
C VAL A 42 4.72 -0.22 0.84
N SER A 43 5.03 0.81 1.60
CA SER A 43 5.95 1.87 1.17
C SER A 43 7.04 2.01 2.22
N LEU A 44 8.30 2.00 1.77
CA LEU A 44 9.46 1.97 2.64
C LEU A 44 10.39 3.14 2.32
N ARG A 45 11.10 3.61 3.34
CA ARG A 45 12.30 4.40 3.17
C ARG A 45 13.45 3.64 3.81
N LEU A 46 14.50 3.40 3.04
CA LEU A 46 15.71 2.71 3.47
C LEU A 46 16.85 3.71 3.48
N GLU A 47 17.63 3.70 4.56
CA GLU A 47 18.84 4.50 4.68
C GLU A 47 20.03 3.57 4.83
N GLY A 48 21.11 3.84 4.12
CA GLY A 48 22.30 2.99 4.17
C GLY A 48 23.33 3.38 3.12
N ARG A 49 24.46 2.67 3.11
CA ARG A 49 25.53 2.93 2.14
C ARG A 49 25.19 2.31 0.78
N ASP A 50 25.32 3.09 -0.29
CA ASP A 50 25.13 2.67 -1.68
C ASP A 50 23.76 1.99 -1.94
N VAL A 51 22.74 2.30 -1.12
CA VAL A 51 21.41 1.67 -1.25
C VAL A 51 20.69 2.09 -2.52
N VAL A 52 20.98 3.29 -3.05
CA VAL A 52 20.41 3.79 -4.31
C VAL A 52 21.06 3.07 -5.49
N ASP A 53 22.39 2.97 -5.50
CA ASP A 53 23.14 2.27 -6.55
C ASP A 53 22.80 0.77 -6.63
N ASN A 54 22.34 0.19 -5.52
CA ASN A 54 22.00 -1.22 -5.40
C ASN A 54 20.48 -1.48 -5.27
N GLU A 55 19.64 -0.55 -5.74
CA GLU A 55 18.17 -0.64 -5.64
C GLU A 55 17.61 -2.01 -6.08
N ALA A 56 18.11 -2.57 -7.19
CA ALA A 56 17.64 -3.86 -7.71
C ALA A 56 17.83 -5.01 -6.69
N TYR A 57 18.94 -5.00 -5.94
CA TYR A 57 19.22 -5.99 -4.91
C TYR A 57 18.38 -5.77 -3.66
N VAL A 58 18.11 -4.50 -3.31
CA VAL A 58 17.19 -4.16 -2.22
C VAL A 58 15.76 -4.62 -2.55
N LEU A 59 15.31 -4.43 -3.79
CA LEU A 59 14.01 -4.89 -4.26
C LEU A 59 13.89 -6.43 -4.30
N ASP A 60 14.93 -7.13 -4.73
CA ASP A 60 14.99 -8.60 -4.65
C ASP A 60 14.89 -9.08 -3.18
N ALA A 61 15.68 -8.49 -2.29
CA ALA A 61 15.62 -8.80 -0.87
C ALA A 61 14.24 -8.53 -0.28
N LEU A 62 13.62 -7.40 -0.63
CA LEU A 62 12.26 -7.06 -0.20
C LEU A 62 11.26 -8.13 -0.64
N ASN A 63 11.29 -8.54 -1.91
CA ASN A 63 10.42 -9.60 -2.45
C ASN A 63 10.54 -10.91 -1.67
N VAL A 64 11.77 -11.35 -1.38
CA VAL A 64 12.01 -12.60 -0.65
C VAL A 64 11.58 -12.49 0.81
N VAL A 65 11.98 -11.40 1.49
CA VAL A 65 11.77 -11.25 2.92
C VAL A 65 10.30 -11.03 3.24
N ILE A 66 9.60 -10.16 2.52
CA ILE A 66 8.18 -9.90 2.81
C ILE A 66 7.32 -11.14 2.62
N GLY A 67 7.63 -11.97 1.62
CA GLY A 67 6.95 -13.25 1.34
C GLY A 67 7.12 -14.30 2.44
N SER A 68 8.07 -14.12 3.35
CA SER A 68 8.28 -15.02 4.49
C SER A 68 7.37 -14.73 5.70
N PHE A 69 6.59 -13.65 5.66
CA PHE A 69 5.68 -13.25 6.72
C PHE A 69 4.23 -13.57 6.36
N TYR A 70 3.44 -13.94 7.37
CA TYR A 70 1.99 -13.86 7.24
C TYR A 70 1.54 -12.40 7.34
N VAL A 71 0.42 -12.08 6.69
CA VAL A 71 -0.17 -10.72 6.75
C VAL A 71 -0.43 -10.28 8.17
N GLU A 72 -0.96 -11.17 9.01
CA GLU A 72 -1.26 -10.86 10.41
C GLU A 72 0.01 -10.47 11.18
N ASP A 73 1.13 -11.13 10.90
CA ASP A 73 2.40 -10.86 11.58
C ASP A 73 2.89 -9.44 11.23
N LEU A 74 2.86 -9.05 9.95
CA LEU A 74 3.25 -7.70 9.49
C LEU A 74 2.40 -6.57 10.09
N LEU A 75 1.15 -6.84 10.46
CA LEU A 75 0.27 -5.85 11.06
C LEU A 75 0.54 -5.60 12.55
N THR A 76 1.34 -6.44 13.22
CA THR A 76 1.75 -6.24 14.62
C THR A 76 3.01 -5.38 14.75
N SER A 77 3.27 -4.78 15.92
CA SER A 77 4.52 -4.05 16.14
C SER A 77 5.73 -5.00 16.11
N LEU A 78 5.62 -6.15 16.77
CA LEU A 78 6.68 -7.16 16.82
C LEU A 78 7.06 -7.67 15.41
N GLY A 79 6.06 -7.95 14.58
CA GLY A 79 6.30 -8.41 13.21
C GLY A 79 6.89 -7.32 12.31
N LYS A 80 6.52 -6.04 12.49
CA LYS A 80 7.17 -4.92 11.78
C LYS A 80 8.65 -4.81 12.12
N GLU A 81 9.00 -4.85 13.41
CA GLU A 81 10.39 -4.77 13.83
C GLU A 81 11.19 -5.99 13.34
N LYS A 82 10.60 -7.19 13.41
CA LYS A 82 11.21 -8.39 12.84
C LYS A 82 11.40 -8.29 11.32
N PHE A 83 10.44 -7.74 10.60
CA PHE A 83 10.52 -7.52 9.15
C PHE A 83 11.67 -6.58 8.79
N LYS A 84 11.78 -5.42 9.46
CA LYS A 84 12.88 -4.46 9.27
C LYS A 84 14.24 -5.12 9.47
N ASP A 85 14.42 -5.80 10.61
CA ASP A 85 15.67 -6.48 10.97
C ASP A 85 16.02 -7.61 10.00
N THR A 86 15.01 -8.39 9.57
CA THR A 86 15.21 -9.48 8.62
C THR A 86 15.60 -8.95 7.24
N LEU A 87 14.98 -7.84 6.80
CA LEU A 87 15.31 -7.20 5.53
C LEU A 87 16.75 -6.72 5.52
N ALA A 88 17.15 -5.93 6.52
CA ALA A 88 18.52 -5.43 6.63
C ALA A 88 19.55 -6.57 6.65
N LYS A 89 19.33 -7.61 7.47
CA LYS A 89 20.22 -8.77 7.57
C LYS A 89 20.29 -9.58 6.28
N TYR A 90 19.17 -9.78 5.60
CA TYR A 90 19.14 -10.53 4.34
C TYR A 90 19.90 -9.79 3.25
N THR A 91 19.64 -8.50 3.09
CA THR A 91 20.30 -7.64 2.09
C THR A 91 21.81 -7.58 2.29
N ALA A 92 22.26 -7.39 3.53
CA ALA A 92 23.70 -7.42 3.86
C ALA A 92 24.31 -8.80 3.57
N LYS A 93 23.65 -9.89 4.01
CA LYS A 93 24.20 -11.25 3.85
C LYS A 93 24.22 -11.73 2.41
N LYS A 94 23.20 -11.40 1.60
CA LYS A 94 23.08 -11.90 0.23
C LYS A 94 23.69 -11.00 -0.82
N HIS A 95 23.53 -9.69 -0.65
CA HIS A 95 23.89 -8.74 -1.68
C HIS A 95 25.04 -7.82 -1.25
N SER A 96 25.54 -7.96 -0.02
CA SER A 96 26.61 -7.11 0.55
C SER A 96 26.24 -5.62 0.56
N VAL A 97 24.94 -5.34 0.72
CA VAL A 97 24.39 -3.98 0.83
C VAL A 97 23.98 -3.76 2.28
N ASP A 98 24.61 -2.78 2.92
CA ASP A 98 24.37 -2.44 4.32
C ASP A 98 23.24 -1.41 4.42
N ILE A 99 22.14 -1.82 5.04
CA ILE A 99 21.00 -0.95 5.36
C ILE A 99 21.07 -0.61 6.86
N ASP A 100 21.19 0.68 7.16
CA ASP A 100 21.27 1.20 8.52
C ASP A 100 19.87 1.32 9.15
N GLU A 101 18.88 1.82 8.40
CA GLU A 101 17.52 2.04 8.89
C GLU A 101 16.47 1.62 7.85
N VAL A 102 15.39 1.01 8.32
CA VAL A 102 14.21 0.67 7.50
C VAL A 102 12.97 1.31 8.12
N LEU A 103 12.44 2.32 7.45
CA LEU A 103 11.23 3.01 7.84
C LEU A 103 10.05 2.48 7.03
N ILE A 104 9.01 2.01 7.72
CA ILE A 104 7.74 1.66 7.10
C ILE A 104 6.89 2.94 7.04
N ILE A 105 6.80 3.53 5.85
CA ILE A 105 6.02 4.75 5.59
C ILE A 105 4.53 4.41 5.53
N SER A 106 4.18 3.31 4.84
CA SER A 106 2.82 2.80 4.82
C SER A 106 2.81 1.27 4.73
N LEU A 107 1.80 0.65 5.33
CA LEU A 107 1.53 -0.79 5.21
C LEU A 107 0.02 -0.99 5.29
N LYS A 108 -0.57 -1.52 4.23
CA LYS A 108 -2.02 -1.73 4.12
C LYS A 108 -2.31 -3.03 3.40
N THR A 109 -3.37 -3.71 3.81
CA THR A 109 -3.98 -4.76 2.99
C THR A 109 -4.80 -4.11 1.90
N VAL A 110 -4.52 -4.43 0.64
CA VAL A 110 -5.34 -4.01 -0.49
C VAL A 110 -6.54 -4.96 -0.53
N ARG A 111 -7.70 -4.47 -0.10
CA ARG A 111 -8.95 -5.22 -0.26
C ARG A 111 -9.52 -4.95 -1.64
N GLU A 112 -9.71 -5.99 -2.42
CA GLU A 112 -10.65 -5.94 -3.53
C GLU A 112 -12.08 -5.93 -2.94
N PRO A 113 -12.95 -5.01 -3.38
CA PRO A 113 -14.30 -4.94 -2.83
C PRO A 113 -15.06 -6.23 -3.16
N ASN A 114 -15.59 -6.90 -2.13
CA ASN A 114 -16.42 -8.10 -2.33
C ASN A 114 -17.79 -7.67 -2.88
N ILE A 115 -18.18 -8.25 -4.02
CA ILE A 115 -19.51 -8.04 -4.65
C ILE A 115 -20.64 -8.30 -3.66
N GLU A 116 -20.53 -9.30 -2.78
CA GLU A 116 -21.55 -9.64 -1.79
C GLU A 116 -21.70 -8.55 -0.75
N GLU A 117 -20.59 -8.01 -0.24
CA GLU A 117 -20.56 -6.90 0.71
C GLU A 117 -21.11 -5.62 0.06
N LEU A 118 -20.78 -5.37 -1.21
CA LEU A 118 -21.35 -4.28 -1.99
C LEU A 118 -22.86 -4.47 -2.21
N LEU A 119 -23.32 -5.68 -2.52
CA LEU A 119 -24.74 -6.00 -2.69
C LEU A 119 -25.51 -5.83 -1.37
N GLU A 120 -24.93 -6.19 -0.24
CA GLU A 120 -25.50 -5.94 1.09
C GLU A 120 -25.56 -4.44 1.42
N ALA A 121 -24.48 -3.70 1.16
CA ALA A 121 -24.48 -2.24 1.32
C ALA A 121 -25.56 -1.57 0.44
N LEU A 122 -25.74 -2.02 -0.80
CA LEU A 122 -26.78 -1.51 -1.71
C LEU A 122 -28.20 -1.91 -1.31
N LYS A 123 -28.41 -3.07 -0.67
CA LYS A 123 -29.72 -3.45 -0.12
C LYS A 123 -30.16 -2.49 0.99
N ASN A 124 -29.20 -2.00 1.79
CA ASN A 124 -29.46 -1.04 2.86
C ASN A 124 -29.70 0.40 2.36
N VAL A 125 -29.40 0.68 1.09
CA VAL A 125 -29.60 1.99 0.43
C VAL A 125 -30.96 2.07 -0.31
N LYS A 126 -31.85 1.07 -0.16
CA LYS A 126 -33.19 1.10 -0.79
C LYS A 126 -34.12 2.16 -0.20
N THR A 127 -33.86 3.41 -0.54
CA THR A 127 -34.83 4.50 -0.71
C THR A 127 -34.39 5.31 -1.91
N THR A 128 -34.75 4.88 -3.13
CA THR A 128 -35.17 5.69 -4.31
C THR A 128 -35.07 4.89 -5.64
N GLY A 129 -36.23 4.47 -6.14
CA GLY A 129 -36.62 4.69 -7.55
C GLY A 129 -36.00 3.95 -8.75
N SER A 130 -34.97 3.11 -8.66
CA SER A 130 -34.37 2.53 -9.89
C SER A 130 -34.92 1.13 -10.29
N LYS A 131 -35.46 1.01 -11.51
CA LYS A 131 -36.00 -0.23 -12.14
C LYS A 131 -34.93 -1.19 -12.71
N ARG A 132 -33.62 -0.92 -12.52
CA ARG A 132 -32.55 -1.80 -13.04
C ARG A 132 -32.17 -2.90 -12.06
N SER A 133 -31.79 -4.07 -12.58
CA SER A 133 -31.27 -5.18 -11.78
C SER A 133 -30.05 -4.72 -10.99
N GLN A 134 -30.02 -5.02 -9.68
CA GLN A 134 -28.90 -4.64 -8.78
C GLN A 134 -27.55 -5.18 -9.28
N LYS A 135 -27.57 -6.31 -9.99
CA LYS A 135 -26.37 -6.95 -10.54
C LYS A 135 -25.75 -6.15 -11.71
N GLU A 136 -26.59 -5.60 -12.59
CA GLU A 136 -26.12 -4.75 -13.71
C GLU A 136 -25.49 -3.45 -13.20
N GLN A 137 -26.07 -2.84 -12.16
CA GLN A 137 -25.54 -1.60 -11.59
C GLN A 137 -24.14 -1.78 -10.97
N VAL A 138 -23.89 -2.94 -10.34
CA VAL A 138 -22.58 -3.27 -9.75
C VAL A 138 -21.53 -3.54 -10.84
N GLU A 139 -21.90 -4.26 -11.90
CA GLU A 139 -21.00 -4.53 -13.03
C GLU A 139 -20.59 -3.24 -13.76
N ASP A 140 -21.49 -2.27 -13.91
CA ASP A 140 -21.20 -0.98 -14.56
C ASP A 140 -20.24 -0.09 -13.75
N ILE A 141 -20.36 -0.10 -12.41
CA ILE A 141 -19.46 0.64 -11.51
C ILE A 141 -18.06 0.03 -11.56
N LEU A 142 -17.95 -1.30 -11.51
CA LEU A 142 -16.68 -2.02 -11.58
C LEU A 142 -15.98 -1.85 -12.94
N ARG A 143 -16.75 -1.68 -14.02
CA ARG A 143 -16.22 -1.42 -15.37
C ARG A 143 -15.81 0.04 -15.60
N GLY A 144 -15.99 0.93 -14.62
CA GLY A 144 -15.54 2.32 -14.70
C GLY A 144 -16.14 3.07 -15.89
N ASN A 145 -17.41 2.80 -16.23
CA ASN A 145 -18.03 3.36 -17.43
C ASN A 145 -18.30 4.88 -17.23
N LYS A 146 -17.36 5.71 -17.65
CA LYS A 146 -17.40 7.19 -17.54
C LYS A 146 -18.54 7.85 -18.34
N ASN A 147 -19.30 7.10 -19.14
CA ASN A 147 -20.22 7.64 -20.14
C ASN A 147 -21.69 7.81 -19.68
N GLN A 148 -22.02 7.67 -18.39
CA GLN A 148 -23.42 7.91 -17.93
C GLN A 148 -23.58 8.72 -16.65
N LEU A 149 -22.54 9.41 -16.16
CA LEU A 149 -22.76 10.49 -15.20
C LEU A 149 -23.21 11.74 -15.96
N LYS A 150 -24.47 11.75 -16.43
CA LYS A 150 -25.10 13.02 -16.74
C LYS A 150 -25.13 13.82 -15.44
N PRO A 151 -24.69 15.09 -15.41
CA PRO A 151 -24.87 15.92 -14.24
C PRO A 151 -26.35 15.89 -13.86
N MET A 152 -26.63 15.61 -12.59
CA MET A 152 -27.98 15.61 -12.06
C MET A 152 -28.57 17.01 -12.30
N ASP A 153 -29.64 17.10 -13.08
CA ASP A 153 -30.34 18.36 -13.32
C ASP A 153 -31.17 18.68 -12.07
N LEU A 154 -30.58 19.50 -11.20
CA LEU A 154 -31.16 19.90 -9.91
C LEU A 154 -32.50 20.63 -10.07
N ASN A 155 -32.83 21.12 -11.26
CA ASN A 155 -34.10 21.78 -11.55
C ASN A 155 -35.30 20.82 -11.66
N GLN A 156 -35.06 19.51 -11.70
CA GLN A 156 -36.11 18.48 -11.79
C GLN A 156 -36.45 17.85 -10.43
N ILE A 157 -35.85 18.35 -9.35
CA ILE A 157 -36.07 17.84 -7.99
C ILE A 157 -37.01 18.81 -7.28
N ASP A 158 -38.29 18.43 -7.16
CA ASP A 158 -39.39 19.26 -6.64
C ASP A 158 -39.20 19.76 -5.19
N ASP A 159 -38.21 19.26 -4.46
CA ASP A 159 -37.90 19.58 -3.05
C ASP A 159 -36.45 20.02 -2.80
N PHE A 160 -35.65 20.27 -3.84
CA PHE A 160 -34.28 20.75 -3.65
C PHE A 160 -34.29 22.20 -3.14
N GLY A 161 -33.93 22.40 -1.87
CA GLY A 161 -33.87 23.72 -1.20
C GLY A 161 -34.82 23.87 -0.01
N LYS A 162 -35.89 23.07 0.09
CA LYS A 162 -36.83 23.14 1.23
C LYS A 162 -36.18 22.73 2.55
N ASP A 163 -35.31 21.73 2.52
CA ASP A 163 -34.55 21.27 3.69
C ASP A 163 -33.44 22.27 4.11
N PHE A 164 -33.13 23.26 3.26
CA PHE A 164 -32.16 24.32 3.52
C PHE A 164 -32.81 25.68 3.83
N GLY A 165 -34.14 25.72 3.95
CA GLY A 165 -34.87 26.92 4.37
C GLY A 165 -34.99 28.02 3.31
N GLU A 166 -34.80 27.70 2.03
CA GLU A 166 -35.10 28.65 0.95
C GLU A 166 -36.62 28.64 0.66
N GLN A 167 -37.23 29.83 0.63
CA GLN A 167 -38.64 30.06 0.23
C GLN A 167 -38.72 30.40 -1.26
#